data_AF-A0A7X9ZNS3-F1
#
_entry.id   AF-A0A7X9ZNS3-F1
#
_cell.length_a   1.000
_cell.length_b   1.000
_cell.length_c   1.000
_cell.angle_alpha   90.00
_cell.angle_beta   90.00
_cell.angle_gamma   90.00
#
_symmetry.space_group_name_H-M   'P 1'
#
loop_
_entity.id
_entity.type
_entity.pdbx_description
1 polymer ?
#
loop_
_entity_poly.entity_id
_entity_poly.type
_entity_poly.pdbx_seq_one_letter_code
_entity_poly.pdbx_strand_id
1 'polypeptide(L)' 'MLRYVLPLLIAAPAFAEDAHSGVAGTRSMPELSDFALFACAVFGVWFVRRAMRAKFRKAKAEAQD' A
#
# COMPACT_ATOMS: atom_id res chain seq x y z
N MET A 1 4.40 -16.42 -5.63
CA MET A 1 3.90 -15.19 -4.96
C MET A 1 3.06 -15.51 -3.71
N LEU A 2 2.26 -16.58 -3.72
CA LEU A 2 1.41 -17.00 -2.59
C LEU A 2 2.16 -17.29 -1.27
N ARG A 3 3.44 -17.67 -1.33
CA ARG A 3 4.25 -18.01 -0.14
C ARG A 3 4.51 -16.84 0.81
N TYR A 4 4.48 -15.59 0.32
CA TYR A 4 4.64 -14.39 1.17
C TYR A 4 3.30 -13.81 1.62
N VAL A 5 2.21 -14.17 0.96
CA VAL A 5 0.85 -13.72 1.29
C VAL A 5 0.34 -14.43 2.55
N LEU A 6 0.67 -15.72 2.71
CA LEU A 6 0.27 -16.52 3.84
C LEU A 6 0.80 -16.00 5.20
N PRO A 7 2.11 -15.70 5.37
CA PRO A 7 2.60 -15.13 6.63
C PRO A 7 2.05 -13.73 6.89
N LEU A 8 1.81 -12.93 5.84
CA LEU A 8 1.23 -11.59 5.97
C LEU A 8 -0.21 -11.63 6.50
N LEU A 9 -1.02 -12.59 6.03
CA LEU A 9 -2.41 -12.80 6.46
C LEU A 9 -2.52 -13.23 7.93
N ILE A 10 -1.54 -13.98 8.42
CA ILE A 10 -1.50 -14.46 9.82
C ILE A 10 -0.93 -13.39 10.75
N ALA A 11 0.06 -12.61 10.30
CA ALA A 11 0.69 -11.58 11.10
C ALA A 11 -0.24 -10.38 11.36
N ALA A 12 -1.06 -9.99 10.37
CA ALA A 12 -1.93 -8.81 10.46
C ALA A 12 -2.88 -8.78 11.69
N PRO A 13 -3.63 -9.84 12.04
CA PRO A 13 -4.50 -9.82 13.22
C PRO A 13 -3.73 -9.84 14.55
N ALA A 14 -2.47 -10.33 14.57
CA ALA A 14 -1.67 -10.36 15.79
C ALA A 14 -1.15 -8.97 16.22
N PHE A 15 -1.17 -8.00 15.31
CA PHE A 15 -0.86 -6.60 15.59
C PHE A 15 -2.10 -5.74 15.90
N ALA A 16 -3.30 -6.35 15.95
CA ALA A 16 -4.50 -5.63 16.35
C ALA A 16 -4.55 -5.55 17.89
N GLU A 17 -4.14 -4.41 18.44
CA GLU A 17 -4.04 -4.20 19.90
C GLU A 17 -5.41 -4.01 20.58
N ASP A 18 -6.48 -3.68 19.83
CA ASP A 18 -7.82 -3.47 20.38
C ASP A 18 -8.93 -4.19 19.60
N ALA A 19 -9.80 -4.88 20.33
CA ALA A 19 -11.12 -5.28 19.84
C ALA A 19 -11.96 -4.00 19.69
N HIS A 20 -12.32 -3.66 18.45
CA HIS A 20 -13.09 -2.47 18.10
C HIS A 20 -14.36 -2.35 18.97
N SER A 21 -14.52 -1.22 19.68
CA SER A 21 -15.53 -1.06 20.73
C SER A 21 -16.99 -1.08 20.22
N GLY A 22 -17.19 -1.05 18.90
CA GLY A 22 -18.52 -1.03 18.26
C GLY A 22 -19.27 0.30 18.42
N VAL A 23 -18.71 1.26 19.15
CA VAL A 23 -19.28 2.61 19.29
C VAL A 23 -18.80 3.46 18.13
N ALA A 24 -19.72 3.91 17.27
CA ALA A 24 -19.38 4.86 16.21
C ALA A 24 -18.84 6.15 16.86
N GLY A 25 -17.54 6.40 16.68
CA GLY A 25 -16.90 7.63 17.17
C GLY A 25 -17.58 8.86 16.57
N THR A 26 -17.68 9.93 17.38
CA THR A 26 -18.17 11.23 16.89
C THR A 26 -17.23 11.70 15.78
N ARG A 27 -17.77 11.97 14.58
CA ARG A 27 -17.01 12.30 13.37
C ARG A 27 -16.11 13.53 13.62
N SER A 28 -14.85 13.29 13.95
CA SER A 28 -13.87 14.33 14.28
C SER A 28 -12.71 14.33 13.30
N MET A 29 -12.81 15.19 12.28
CA MET A 29 -11.68 15.60 11.43
C MET A 29 -10.93 14.46 10.68
N PRO A 30 -10.00 14.77 9.76
CA PRO A 30 -9.18 13.74 9.15
C PRO A 30 -8.32 13.08 10.24
N GLU A 31 -8.49 11.77 10.41
CA GLU A 31 -7.71 11.02 11.38
C GLU A 31 -6.29 10.74 10.86
N LEU A 32 -5.37 10.37 11.76
CA LEU A 32 -4.04 9.91 11.36
C LEU A 32 -4.11 8.72 10.38
N SER A 33 -5.15 7.90 10.52
CA SER A 33 -5.48 6.78 9.64
C SER A 33 -5.75 7.24 8.19
N ASP A 34 -6.46 8.35 8.00
CA ASP A 34 -6.75 8.91 6.67
C ASP A 34 -5.46 9.35 5.96
N PHE A 35 -4.52 9.96 6.69
CA PHE A 35 -3.21 10.31 6.13
C PHE A 35 -2.39 9.08 5.77
N ALA A 36 -2.43 8.04 6.60
CA ALA A 36 -1.75 6.77 6.31
C ALA A 36 -2.35 6.10 5.05
N LEU A 37 -3.67 6.06 4.93
CA LEU A 37 -4.37 5.54 3.75
C LEU A 37 -4.03 6.34 2.49
N PHE A 38 -4.04 7.67 2.58
CA PHE A 38 -3.64 8.55 1.48
C PHE A 38 -2.19 8.32 1.05
N ALA A 39 -1.26 8.28 2.00
CA ALA A 39 0.16 8.03 1.72
C ALA A 39 0.38 6.65 1.07
N CYS A 40 -0.30 5.62 1.58
CA CYS A 40 -0.25 4.27 1.01
C CYS A 40 -0.73 4.25 -0.45
N ALA A 41 -1.84 4.92 -0.74
CA ALA A 41 -2.38 5.03 -2.11
C ALA A 41 -1.42 5.76 -3.05
N VAL A 42 -0.90 6.93 -2.63
CA VAL A 42 0.08 7.71 -3.41
C VAL A 42 1.34 6.88 -3.68
N PHE A 43 1.85 6.18 -2.67
CA PHE A 43 3.03 5.34 -2.82
C PHE A 43 2.79 4.18 -3.79
N GLY A 44 1.64 3.50 -3.70
CA GLY A 44 1.28 2.41 -4.61
C GLY A 44 1.24 2.86 -6.07
N VAL A 45 0.57 3.99 -6.34
CA VAL A 45 0.50 4.57 -7.70
C VAL A 45 1.88 4.99 -8.20
N TRP A 46 2.66 5.67 -7.37
CA TRP A 46 4.02 6.09 -7.71
C TRP A 46 4.92 4.88 -8.03
N PHE A 47 4.86 3.83 -7.20
CA PHE A 47 5.68 2.62 -7.35
C PHE A 47 5.42 1.91 -8.68
N VAL A 48 4.14 1.68 -9.01
CA VAL A 48 3.75 1.04 -10.28
C VAL A 48 4.19 1.90 -11.46
N ARG A 49 3.95 3.22 -11.40
CA ARG A 49 4.37 4.15 -12.45
C ARG A 49 5.90 4.17 -12.63
N ARG A 50 6.66 4.11 -11.53
CA ARG A 50 8.12 4.05 -11.54
C ARG A 50 8.63 2.76 -12.19
N ALA A 51 8.00 1.63 -11.89
CA ALA A 51 8.34 0.32 -12.45
C ALA A 51 8.03 0.25 -13.95
N MET A 52 6.85 0.71 -14.37
CA MET A 52 6.48 0.78 -15.79
C MET A 52 7.44 1.68 -16.58
N ARG A 53 7.71 2.89 -16.09
CA ARG A 53 8.68 3.80 -16.74
C ARG A 53 10.08 3.19 -16.82
N ALA A 54 10.51 2.42 -15.82
CA ALA A 54 11.80 1.74 -15.87
C ALA A 54 11.86 0.72 -17.01
N LYS A 55 10.79 -0.06 -17.22
CA LYS A 55 10.68 -1.02 -18.33
C LYS A 55 10.71 -0.34 -19.69
N PHE A 56 9.92 0.73 -19.88
CA PHE A 56 9.88 1.44 -21.15
C PHE A 56 11.20 2.13 -21.51
N ARG A 57 11.97 2.62 -20.52
CA ARG A 57 13.31 3.17 -20.77
C ARG A 57 14.30 2.11 -21.24
N LYS A 58 14.23 0.89 -20.70
CA LYS A 58 15.05 -0.23 -21.17
C LYS A 58 14.70 -0.61 -22.61
N ALA A 59 13.40 -0.78 -22.90
CA ALA A 59 12.94 -1.07 -24.26
C ALA A 59 13.33 0.01 -25.27
N LYS A 60 13.33 1.29 -24.88
CA LYS A 60 13.81 2.37 -25.76
C LYS A 60 15.32 2.30 -26.00
N ALA A 61 16.12 1.97 -24.98
CA ALA A 61 17.56 1.84 -25.12
C ALA A 61 17.92 0.66 -26.04
N GLU A 62 17.28 -0.50 -25.87
CA GLU A 62 17.46 -1.69 -26.70
C GLU A 62 17.04 -1.49 -28.18
N ALA A 63 16.17 -0.52 -28.47
CA ALA A 63 15.76 -0.19 -29.84
C ALA A 63 16.66 0.87 -30.51
N GLN A 64 17.59 1.47 -29.77
CA GLN A 64 18.52 2.49 -30.26
C GLN A 64 19.94 1.95 -30.50
N ASP A 65 20.27 0.78 -29.94
CA ASP A 65 21.45 -0.04 -30.26
C ASP A 65 21.17 -0.94 -31.48
#